data_AF-A0A7X8F9Y1-F1
#
_entry.id   AF-A0A7X8F9Y1-F1
#
_cell.length_a   1.000
_cell.length_b   1.000
_cell.length_c   1.000
_cell.angle_alpha   90.00
_cell.angle_beta   90.00
_cell.angle_gamma   90.00
#
_symmetry.space_group_name_H-M   'P 1'
#
loop_
_entity.id
_entity.type
_entity.pdbx_description
1 polymer ?
#
loop_
_entity_poly.entity_id
_entity_poly.type
_entity_poly.pdbx_seq_one_letter_code
_entity_poly.pdbx_strand_id
1 'polypeptide(L)'
;FGPGDNYHLQNSHVLPAMIRKMYLAHLWEQDRMEEIRQNFIFHEGQELSDDELIKVLADIGITDNGGTIELALWGTGTPRREFLFVNDLADALLFLMQNYDGVEHVNVGMGKDSTIAEISGMIKQIVGFEGPILWNTDKPDGTPQKLLDVSKLYGLGWKPQHSFSESLGITFEHYKENTRKKA
;
A
#
# COMPACT_ATOMS: atom_id res chain seq x y z
N PHE A 1 -3.54 6.03 5.53
CA PHE A 1 -2.22 5.65 4.98
C PHE A 1 -1.41 6.91 4.77
N GLY A 2 -0.10 6.79 4.67
CA GLY A 2 0.78 7.93 4.46
C GLY A 2 2.22 7.66 4.91
N PRO A 3 3.05 8.71 4.91
CA PRO A 3 4.34 8.69 5.58
C PRO A 3 4.27 8.09 6.99
N GLY A 4 5.17 7.17 7.29
CA GLY A 4 5.24 6.49 8.60
C GLY A 4 4.42 5.21 8.73
N ASP A 5 3.81 4.73 7.63
CA ASP A 5 3.16 3.41 7.61
C ASP A 5 4.15 2.28 7.99
N ASN A 6 3.60 1.18 8.53
CA ASN A 6 4.36 -0.03 8.82
C ASN A 6 4.43 -0.93 7.57
N TYR A 7 5.65 -1.25 7.13
CA TYR A 7 5.92 -2.06 5.93
C TYR A 7 6.39 -3.48 6.25
N HIS A 8 6.35 -3.94 7.51
CA HIS A 8 6.68 -5.32 7.88
C HIS A 8 5.74 -6.32 7.18
N LEU A 9 6.25 -7.26 6.40
CA LEU A 9 5.43 -8.04 5.45
C LEU A 9 4.35 -8.92 6.11
N GLN A 10 4.57 -9.35 7.36
CA GLN A 10 3.59 -10.15 8.12
C GLN A 10 2.56 -9.32 8.90
N ASN A 11 2.90 -8.08 9.27
CA ASN A 11 2.14 -7.27 10.24
C ASN A 11 1.62 -5.95 9.65
N SER A 12 1.87 -5.72 8.36
CA SER A 12 1.48 -4.51 7.66
C SER A 12 0.05 -4.62 7.14
N HIS A 13 -0.58 -3.45 6.96
CA HIS A 13 -1.85 -3.37 6.27
C HIS A 13 -1.68 -3.65 4.77
N VAL A 14 -2.80 -3.91 4.09
CA VAL A 14 -2.82 -4.31 2.67
C VAL A 14 -2.04 -3.34 1.77
N LEU A 15 -2.17 -2.02 1.96
CA LEU A 15 -1.53 -1.03 1.10
C LEU A 15 0.01 -1.00 1.25
N PRO A 16 0.59 -0.82 2.45
CA PRO A 16 2.05 -0.86 2.61
C PRO A 16 2.64 -2.22 2.24
N ALA A 17 1.94 -3.33 2.51
CA ALA A 17 2.37 -4.66 2.07
C ALA A 17 2.49 -4.75 0.54
N MET A 18 1.49 -4.26 -0.21
CA MET A 18 1.52 -4.25 -1.67
C MET A 18 2.61 -3.33 -2.22
N ILE A 19 2.76 -2.12 -1.67
CA ILE A 19 3.84 -1.20 -2.06
C ILE A 19 5.20 -1.88 -1.93
N ARG A 20 5.46 -2.48 -0.76
CA ARG A 20 6.73 -3.15 -0.52
C ARG A 20 6.94 -4.35 -1.44
N LYS A 21 5.95 -5.22 -1.59
CA LYS A 21 6.06 -6.38 -2.50
C LYS A 21 6.40 -5.97 -3.92
N MET A 22 5.68 -4.98 -4.45
CA MET A 22 5.95 -4.48 -5.81
C MET A 22 7.32 -3.81 -5.91
N TYR A 23 7.76 -3.09 -4.88
CA TYR A 23 9.08 -2.49 -4.88
C TYR A 23 10.21 -3.54 -4.83
N LEU A 24 10.06 -4.59 -4.02
CA LEU A 24 11.01 -5.70 -4.00
C LEU A 24 11.06 -6.43 -5.35
N ALA A 25 9.89 -6.65 -5.97
CA ALA A 25 9.81 -7.22 -7.32
C ALA A 25 10.51 -6.33 -8.36
N HIS A 26 10.26 -5.03 -8.33
CA HIS A 26 10.93 -4.04 -9.19
C HIS A 26 12.45 -3.99 -9.01
N LEU A 27 12.94 -4.08 -7.77
CA LEU A 27 14.37 -4.17 -7.51
C LEU A 27 14.96 -5.46 -8.10
N TRP A 28 14.23 -6.57 -8.06
CA TRP A 28 14.67 -7.83 -8.65
C TRP A 28 14.70 -7.75 -10.18
N GLU A 29 13.73 -7.08 -10.82
CA GLU A 29 13.76 -6.82 -12.27
C GLU A 29 15.02 -6.07 -12.74
N GLN A 30 15.67 -5.36 -11.82
CA GLN A 30 16.87 -4.58 -12.07
C GLN A 30 18.15 -5.26 -11.56
N ASP A 31 18.07 -6.52 -11.14
CA ASP A 31 19.17 -7.27 -10.52
C ASP A 31 19.75 -6.60 -9.26
N ARG A 32 18.94 -5.84 -8.52
CA ARG A 32 19.37 -5.07 -7.33
C ARG A 32 19.17 -5.84 -6.03
N MET A 33 19.71 -7.06 -5.96
CA MET A 33 19.53 -7.96 -4.81
C MET A 33 20.09 -7.40 -3.49
N GLU A 34 21.15 -6.59 -3.55
CA GLU A 34 21.67 -5.92 -2.37
C GLU A 34 20.65 -4.98 -1.73
N GLU A 35 19.89 -4.24 -2.53
CA GLU A 35 18.88 -3.33 -2.00
C GLU A 35 17.67 -4.07 -1.43
N ILE A 36 17.35 -5.24 -1.98
CA ILE A 36 16.36 -6.15 -1.41
C ILE A 36 16.83 -6.59 -0.02
N ARG A 37 18.10 -7.01 0.13
CA ARG A 37 18.67 -7.40 1.43
C ARG A 37 18.63 -6.26 2.44
N GLN A 38 19.06 -5.07 2.05
CA GLN A 38 19.01 -3.89 2.92
C GLN A 38 17.58 -3.56 3.35
N ASN A 39 16.59 -3.82 2.48
CA ASN A 39 15.18 -3.66 2.81
C ASN A 39 14.73 -4.61 3.95
N PHE A 40 15.15 -5.88 3.92
CA PHE A 40 14.86 -6.86 4.98
C PHE A 40 15.62 -6.55 6.28
N ILE A 41 16.87 -6.09 6.20
CA ILE A 41 17.61 -5.62 7.37
C ILE A 41 16.87 -4.45 8.01
N PHE A 42 16.41 -3.49 7.22
CA PHE A 42 15.75 -2.29 7.73
C PHE A 42 14.39 -2.58 8.38
N HIS A 43 13.54 -3.41 7.76
CA HIS A 43 12.18 -3.64 8.24
C HIS A 43 12.02 -4.82 9.19
N GLU A 44 12.88 -5.83 9.10
CA GLU A 44 12.83 -7.05 9.91
C GLU A 44 14.09 -7.29 10.75
N GLY A 45 15.18 -6.52 10.55
CA GLY A 45 16.45 -6.78 11.23
C GLY A 45 17.12 -8.08 10.76
N GLN A 46 16.76 -8.56 9.58
CA GLN A 46 17.21 -9.85 9.05
C GLN A 46 18.21 -9.65 7.91
N GLU A 47 19.42 -10.15 8.10
CA GLU A 47 20.41 -10.28 7.04
C GLU A 47 20.29 -11.69 6.44
N LEU A 48 19.93 -11.76 5.16
CA LEU A 48 19.61 -13.01 4.46
C LEU A 48 20.58 -13.22 3.29
N SER A 49 21.01 -14.46 3.09
CA SER A 49 21.74 -14.87 1.89
C SER A 49 20.84 -14.81 0.64
N ASP A 50 21.42 -14.85 -0.56
CA ASP A 50 20.65 -14.85 -1.82
C ASP A 50 19.63 -15.99 -1.87
N ASP A 51 20.04 -17.20 -1.48
CA ASP A 51 19.16 -18.38 -1.46
C ASP A 51 18.00 -18.23 -0.46
N GLU A 52 18.23 -17.55 0.67
CA GLU A 52 17.18 -17.25 1.65
C GLU A 52 16.26 -16.14 1.17
N LEU A 53 16.80 -15.09 0.54
CA LEU A 53 16.02 -14.01 -0.05
C LEU A 53 15.08 -14.55 -1.11
N ILE A 54 15.57 -15.38 -2.04
CA ILE A 54 14.73 -15.99 -3.09
C ILE A 54 13.58 -16.80 -2.48
N LYS A 55 13.84 -17.56 -1.42
CA LYS A 55 12.80 -18.33 -0.72
C LYS A 55 11.76 -17.42 -0.08
N VAL A 56 12.19 -16.39 0.66
CA VAL A 56 11.30 -15.44 1.32
C VAL A 56 10.49 -14.64 0.29
N LEU A 57 11.10 -14.23 -0.82
CA LEU A 57 10.43 -13.57 -1.93
C LEU A 57 9.35 -14.48 -2.53
N ALA A 58 9.66 -15.76 -2.76
CA ALA A 58 8.70 -16.75 -3.23
C ALA A 58 7.53 -16.94 -2.26
N ASP A 59 7.80 -17.01 -0.95
CA ASP A 59 6.77 -17.15 0.10
C ASP A 59 5.80 -15.96 0.13
N ILE A 60 6.28 -14.77 -0.20
CA ILE A 60 5.45 -13.56 -0.32
C ILE A 60 4.88 -13.37 -1.74
N GLY A 61 5.08 -14.33 -2.65
CA GLY A 61 4.49 -14.37 -3.98
C GLY A 61 5.31 -13.68 -5.06
N ILE A 62 6.58 -13.36 -4.83
CA ILE A 62 7.47 -12.78 -5.84
C ILE A 62 8.36 -13.90 -6.37
N THR A 63 8.29 -14.18 -7.66
CA THR A 63 9.03 -15.30 -8.28
C THR A 63 9.65 -14.89 -9.61
N ASP A 64 10.79 -15.50 -9.94
CA ASP A 64 11.39 -15.40 -11.28
C ASP A 64 10.92 -16.58 -12.15
N ASN A 65 10.24 -16.27 -13.24
CA ASN A 65 9.80 -17.21 -14.26
C ASN A 65 10.59 -17.01 -15.56
N GLY A 66 11.81 -17.54 -15.59
CA GLY A 66 12.65 -17.54 -16.79
C GLY A 66 13.10 -16.13 -17.22
N GLY A 67 13.40 -15.26 -16.25
CA GLY A 67 13.81 -13.87 -16.45
C GLY A 67 12.66 -12.86 -16.34
N THR A 68 11.43 -13.32 -16.11
CA THR A 68 10.28 -12.45 -15.84
C THR A 68 9.95 -12.51 -14.36
N ILE A 69 10.10 -11.39 -13.65
CA ILE A 69 9.68 -11.29 -12.26
C ILE A 69 8.16 -11.13 -12.21
N GLU A 70 7.49 -11.99 -11.46
CA GLU A 70 6.03 -12.02 -11.34
C GLU A 70 5.63 -11.80 -9.88
N LEU A 71 4.47 -11.18 -9.64
CA LEU A 71 3.92 -10.99 -8.30
C LEU A 71 2.53 -11.63 -8.18
N ALA A 72 2.41 -12.64 -7.33
CA ALA A 72 1.15 -13.25 -6.96
C ALA A 72 0.46 -12.48 -5.81
N LEU A 73 -0.76 -12.03 -6.05
CA LEU A 73 -1.68 -11.46 -5.04
C LEU A 73 -2.81 -12.45 -4.76
N TRP A 74 -3.28 -12.48 -3.52
CA TRP A 74 -4.34 -13.39 -3.10
C TRP A 74 -5.72 -12.87 -3.49
N GLY A 75 -6.63 -13.81 -3.77
CA GLY A 75 -8.03 -13.53 -4.08
C GLY A 75 -8.26 -13.19 -5.55
N THR A 76 -9.42 -12.62 -5.83
CA THR A 76 -9.86 -12.27 -7.19
C THR A 76 -9.50 -10.83 -7.56
N GLY A 77 -9.07 -10.03 -6.58
CA GLY A 77 -8.83 -8.60 -6.76
C GLY A 77 -10.11 -7.74 -6.79
N THR A 78 -11.29 -8.37 -6.75
CA THR A 78 -12.59 -7.68 -6.77
C THR A 78 -13.00 -6.97 -5.47
N PRO A 79 -12.50 -7.34 -4.26
CA PRO A 79 -12.86 -6.61 -3.05
C PRO A 79 -12.52 -5.13 -3.14
N ARG A 80 -13.36 -4.28 -2.56
CA ARG A 80 -13.23 -2.82 -2.63
C ARG A 80 -12.79 -2.21 -1.31
N ARG A 81 -11.86 -1.27 -1.38
CA ARG A 81 -11.31 -0.57 -0.21
C ARG A 81 -11.29 0.93 -0.45
N GLU A 82 -11.68 1.65 0.59
CA GLU A 82 -11.46 3.07 0.72
C GLU A 82 -10.13 3.34 1.46
N PHE A 83 -9.42 4.37 1.02
CA PHE A 83 -8.21 4.84 1.67
C PHE A 83 -8.26 6.36 1.85
N LEU A 84 -7.90 6.83 3.03
CA LEU A 84 -7.73 8.26 3.34
C LEU A 84 -6.26 8.54 3.68
N PHE A 85 -5.74 9.61 3.08
CA PHE A 85 -4.38 10.08 3.34
C PHE A 85 -4.28 10.69 4.75
N VAL A 86 -3.18 10.44 5.44
CA VAL A 86 -3.01 10.83 6.85
C VAL A 86 -3.08 12.36 7.06
N ASN A 87 -2.61 13.15 6.10
CA ASN A 87 -2.70 14.61 6.19
C ASN A 87 -4.14 15.10 5.98
N ASP A 88 -4.91 14.47 5.08
CA ASP A 88 -6.33 14.78 4.92
C ASP A 88 -7.13 14.38 6.18
N LEU A 89 -6.78 13.28 6.83
CA LEU A 89 -7.36 12.92 8.12
C LEU A 89 -7.06 13.99 9.18
N ALA A 90 -5.81 14.43 9.31
CA ALA A 90 -5.44 15.48 10.25
C ALA A 90 -6.18 16.80 9.99
N ASP A 91 -6.28 17.20 8.72
CA ASP A 91 -7.02 18.38 8.29
C ASP A 91 -8.52 18.28 8.59
N ALA A 92 -9.15 17.13 8.32
CA ALA A 92 -10.56 16.87 8.67
C ALA A 92 -10.83 17.01 10.18
N LEU A 93 -9.92 16.48 11.01
CA LEU A 93 -10.04 16.58 12.46
C LEU A 93 -9.94 18.03 12.94
N LEU A 94 -8.99 18.80 12.39
CA LEU A 94 -8.87 20.24 12.67
C LEU A 94 -10.13 20.99 12.25
N PHE A 95 -10.64 20.71 11.06
CA PHE A 95 -11.89 21.28 10.55
C PHE A 95 -13.07 20.98 11.49
N LEU A 96 -13.24 19.73 11.90
CA LEU A 96 -14.35 19.33 12.78
C LEU A 96 -14.26 19.98 14.16
N MET A 97 -13.07 20.09 14.75
CA MET A 97 -12.87 20.78 16.02
C MET A 97 -13.28 22.26 15.98
N GLN A 98 -13.25 22.89 14.81
CA GLN A 98 -13.59 24.30 14.63
C GLN A 98 -15.03 24.52 14.17
N ASN A 99 -15.64 23.55 13.48
CA ASN A 99 -16.88 23.76 12.73
C ASN A 99 -18.02 22.80 13.11
N TYR A 100 -17.82 21.89 14.07
CA TYR A 100 -18.83 20.91 14.46
C TYR A 100 -18.87 20.67 15.98
N ASP A 101 -20.04 20.90 16.60
CA ASP A 101 -20.32 20.71 18.03
C ASP A 101 -21.52 19.78 18.29
N GLY A 102 -21.98 19.07 17.26
CA GLY A 102 -23.12 18.16 17.34
C GLY A 102 -22.83 16.86 18.11
N VAL A 103 -23.89 16.23 18.62
CA VAL A 103 -23.81 15.01 19.46
C VAL A 103 -23.61 13.71 18.67
N GLU A 104 -23.86 13.74 17.37
CA GLU A 104 -23.71 12.57 16.50
C GLU A 104 -22.26 12.41 16.02
N HIS A 105 -21.85 11.17 15.76
CA HIS A 105 -20.56 10.91 15.10
C HIS A 105 -20.54 11.47 13.66
N VAL A 106 -19.33 11.68 13.15
CA VAL A 106 -19.06 12.10 11.76
C VAL A 106 -18.05 11.14 11.17
N ASN A 107 -18.41 10.45 10.08
CA ASN A 107 -17.48 9.61 9.35
C ASN A 107 -16.46 10.49 8.62
N VAL A 108 -15.17 10.13 8.73
CA VAL A 108 -14.07 10.80 8.05
C VAL A 108 -13.45 9.82 7.06
N GLY A 109 -13.52 10.16 5.78
CA GLY A 109 -13.13 9.29 4.68
C GLY A 109 -13.02 10.02 3.35
N MET A 110 -12.55 9.29 2.34
CA MET A 110 -12.52 9.72 0.94
C MET A 110 -13.92 9.67 0.30
N GLY A 111 -14.84 8.85 0.81
CA GLY A 111 -16.17 8.66 0.25
C GLY A 111 -16.17 7.96 -1.12
N LYS A 112 -15.04 7.39 -1.51
CA LYS A 112 -14.83 6.64 -2.75
C LYS A 112 -13.90 5.47 -2.46
N ASP A 113 -14.23 4.31 -3.02
CA ASP A 113 -13.41 3.10 -2.94
C ASP A 113 -12.89 2.69 -4.32
N SER A 114 -11.96 1.76 -4.32
CA SER A 114 -11.43 1.11 -5.52
C SER A 114 -11.24 -0.38 -5.25
N THR A 115 -11.32 -1.20 -6.29
CA THR A 115 -11.00 -2.63 -6.20
C THR A 115 -9.52 -2.83 -5.87
N ILE A 116 -9.18 -3.93 -5.21
CA ILE A 116 -7.78 -4.30 -4.99
C ILE A 116 -7.02 -4.37 -6.33
N ALA A 117 -7.68 -4.82 -7.41
CA ALA A 117 -7.10 -4.81 -8.75
C ALA A 117 -6.73 -3.40 -9.23
N GLU A 118 -7.64 -2.43 -9.16
CA GLU A 118 -7.36 -1.03 -9.52
C GLU A 118 -6.23 -0.44 -8.65
N ILE A 119 -6.28 -0.67 -7.34
CA ILE A 119 -5.25 -0.22 -6.39
C ILE A 119 -3.89 -0.82 -6.74
N SER A 120 -3.83 -2.13 -7.01
CA SER A 120 -2.61 -2.83 -7.37
C SER A 120 -2.02 -2.28 -8.67
N GLY A 121 -2.86 -1.94 -9.66
CA GLY A 121 -2.41 -1.31 -10.91
C GLY A 121 -1.80 0.08 -10.68
N MET A 122 -2.42 0.90 -9.81
CA MET A 122 -1.88 2.23 -9.48
C MET A 122 -0.54 2.14 -8.73
N ILE A 123 -0.42 1.20 -7.78
CA ILE A 123 0.86 0.97 -7.07
C ILE A 123 1.91 0.48 -8.06
N LYS A 124 1.57 -0.47 -8.93
CA LYS A 124 2.48 -0.98 -9.97
C LYS A 124 3.06 0.16 -10.79
N GLN A 125 2.21 1.08 -11.28
CA GLN A 125 2.62 2.27 -12.03
C GLN A 125 3.52 3.20 -11.24
N ILE A 126 3.19 3.49 -9.97
CA ILE A 126 3.97 4.41 -9.12
C ILE A 126 5.34 3.83 -8.76
N VAL A 127 5.39 2.52 -8.51
CA VAL A 127 6.63 1.80 -8.18
C VAL A 127 7.51 1.60 -9.41
N GLY A 128 6.91 1.45 -10.60
CA GLY A 128 7.62 1.11 -11.84
C GLY A 128 7.89 -0.38 -12.02
N PHE A 129 7.17 -1.25 -11.31
CA PHE A 129 7.21 -2.69 -11.52
C PHE A 129 6.53 -3.01 -12.85
N GLU A 130 7.19 -3.73 -13.77
CA GLU A 130 6.64 -4.00 -15.12
C GLU A 130 6.06 -5.42 -15.25
N GLY A 131 6.49 -6.34 -14.40
CA GLY A 131 6.09 -7.74 -14.37
C GLY A 131 4.60 -8.00 -14.12
N PRO A 132 4.10 -9.20 -14.44
CA PRO A 132 2.69 -9.52 -14.31
C PRO A 132 2.26 -9.63 -12.85
N ILE A 133 1.02 -9.23 -12.58
CA ILE A 133 0.32 -9.51 -11.33
C ILE A 133 -0.56 -10.74 -11.56
N LEU A 134 -0.31 -11.81 -10.81
CA LEU A 134 -1.08 -13.05 -10.87
C LEU A 134 -2.06 -13.11 -9.71
N TRP A 135 -3.32 -13.46 -9.99
CA TRP A 135 -4.35 -13.59 -8.95
C TRP A 135 -4.49 -15.05 -8.52
N ASN A 136 -4.19 -15.32 -7.25
CA ASN A 136 -4.39 -16.63 -6.66
C ASN A 136 -5.82 -16.75 -6.09
N THR A 137 -6.73 -17.26 -6.92
CA THR A 137 -8.15 -17.45 -6.57
C THR A 137 -8.41 -18.63 -5.64
N ASP A 138 -7.41 -19.47 -5.37
CA ASP A 138 -7.53 -20.53 -4.35
C ASP A 138 -7.48 -19.95 -2.93
N LYS A 139 -7.02 -18.70 -2.79
CA LYS A 139 -7.03 -17.94 -1.55
C LYS A 139 -8.30 -17.10 -1.44
N PRO A 140 -8.90 -17.01 -0.24
CA PRO A 140 -10.17 -16.31 -0.06
C PRO A 140 -10.00 -14.80 -0.30
N ASP A 141 -11.03 -14.21 -0.89
CA ASP A 141 -11.22 -12.77 -0.82
C ASP A 141 -11.54 -12.33 0.61
N GLY A 142 -11.17 -11.09 0.94
CA GLY A 142 -11.60 -10.44 2.18
C GLY A 142 -13.05 -9.96 2.11
N THR A 143 -13.45 -9.11 3.07
CA THR A 143 -14.75 -8.43 3.03
C THR A 143 -15.00 -7.79 1.65
N PRO A 144 -16.17 -7.99 1.00
CA PRO A 144 -16.41 -7.51 -0.36
C PRO A 144 -16.22 -6.00 -0.53
N GLN A 145 -16.68 -5.20 0.42
CA GLN A 145 -16.60 -3.74 0.35
C GLN A 145 -16.43 -3.13 1.75
N LYS A 146 -15.57 -2.11 1.84
CA LYS A 146 -15.43 -1.24 3.01
C LYS A 146 -15.36 0.21 2.53
N LEU A 147 -16.50 0.90 2.64
CA LEU A 147 -16.72 2.28 2.21
C LEU A 147 -17.59 2.99 3.24
N LEU A 148 -17.15 4.17 3.68
CA LEU A 148 -17.90 5.02 4.60
C LEU A 148 -18.83 5.97 3.85
N ASP A 149 -20.03 6.19 4.40
CA ASP A 149 -20.86 7.32 4.01
C ASP A 149 -20.34 8.59 4.69
N VAL A 150 -19.79 9.50 3.89
CA VAL A 150 -19.19 10.78 4.33
C VAL A 150 -20.06 11.99 3.98
N SER A 151 -21.33 11.78 3.60
CA SER A 151 -22.24 12.84 3.16
C SER A 151 -22.37 13.97 4.19
N LYS A 152 -22.34 13.64 5.48
CA LYS A 152 -22.38 14.62 6.57
C LYS A 152 -21.15 15.53 6.59
N LEU A 153 -19.94 14.95 6.54
CA LEU A 153 -18.70 15.72 6.52
C LEU A 153 -18.62 16.63 5.28
N TYR A 154 -19.05 16.11 4.14
CA TYR A 154 -19.12 16.90 2.90
C TYR A 154 -20.16 18.01 2.95
N GLY A 155 -21.30 17.76 3.60
CA GLY A 155 -22.34 18.76 3.84
C GLY A 155 -21.89 19.87 4.78
N LEU A 156 -20.96 19.59 5.71
CA LEU A 156 -20.32 20.61 6.54
C LEU A 156 -19.32 21.48 5.76
N GLY A 157 -18.93 21.07 4.54
CA GLY A 157 -18.05 21.85 3.66
C GLY A 157 -16.60 21.35 3.58
N TRP A 158 -16.27 20.24 4.25
CA TRP A 158 -14.94 19.65 4.17
C TRP A 158 -14.86 18.55 3.09
N LYS A 159 -13.75 18.50 2.36
CA LYS A 159 -13.42 17.44 1.40
C LYS A 159 -11.92 17.13 1.44
N PRO A 160 -11.50 15.88 1.16
CA PRO A 160 -10.09 15.53 1.05
C PRO A 160 -9.42 16.36 -0.05
N GLN A 161 -8.19 16.80 0.21
CA GLN A 161 -7.45 17.68 -0.71
C GLN A 161 -6.57 16.87 -1.66
N HIS A 162 -6.17 15.66 -1.29
CA HIS A 162 -5.29 14.83 -2.09
C HIS A 162 -6.07 13.75 -2.84
N SER A 163 -5.75 13.55 -4.11
CA SER A 163 -6.18 12.34 -4.81
C SER A 163 -5.44 11.12 -4.25
N PHE A 164 -6.01 9.93 -4.49
CA PHE A 164 -5.37 8.68 -4.10
C PHE A 164 -4.00 8.50 -4.78
N SER A 165 -3.87 8.89 -6.06
CA SER A 165 -2.60 8.78 -6.79
C SER A 165 -1.51 9.70 -6.23
N GLU A 166 -1.85 10.96 -5.92
CA GLU A 166 -0.88 11.92 -5.37
C GLU A 166 -0.39 11.47 -3.99
N SER A 167 -1.33 11.11 -3.11
CA SER A 167 -1.01 10.64 -1.77
C SER A 167 -0.25 9.31 -1.77
N LEU A 168 -0.53 8.41 -2.72
CA LEU A 168 0.22 7.17 -2.90
C LEU A 168 1.66 7.43 -3.37
N GLY A 169 1.85 8.39 -4.29
CA GLY A 169 3.19 8.83 -4.71
C GLY A 169 4.01 9.39 -3.55
N ILE A 170 3.43 10.30 -2.75
CA ILE A 170 4.06 10.85 -1.54
C ILE A 170 4.45 9.73 -0.56
N THR A 171 3.54 8.77 -0.36
CA THR A 171 3.75 7.63 0.54
C THR A 171 4.90 6.75 0.06
N PHE A 172 4.96 6.45 -1.24
CA PHE A 172 6.00 5.64 -1.83
C PHE A 172 7.38 6.32 -1.81
N GLU A 173 7.45 7.61 -2.14
CA GLU A 173 8.72 8.35 -2.06
C GLU A 173 9.27 8.38 -0.63
N HIS A 174 8.40 8.64 0.36
CA HIS A 174 8.80 8.58 1.77
C HIS A 174 9.29 7.17 2.18
N TYR A 175 8.63 6.11 1.70
CA TYR A 175 9.08 4.73 1.91
C TYR A 175 10.49 4.50 1.36
N LYS A 176 10.70 4.83 0.08
CA LYS A 176 11.97 4.65 -0.64
C LYS A 176 13.11 5.43 0.01
N GLU A 177 12.88 6.69 0.42
CA GLU A 177 13.87 7.51 1.10
C GLU A 177 14.29 6.93 2.46
N ASN A 178 13.33 6.45 3.25
CA ASN A 178 13.65 5.94 4.59
C ASN A 178 14.41 4.62 4.55
N THR A 179 14.17 3.78 3.55
CA THR A 179 14.97 2.57 3.34
C THR A 179 16.42 2.87 2.96
N ARG A 180 16.73 4.08 2.44
CA ARG A 180 18.08 4.49 2.03
C ARG A 180 18.86 5.26 3.10
N LYS A 181 18.19 5.98 4.00
CA LYS A 181 18.83 6.90 4.96
C LYS A 181 19.45 6.23 6.20
N LYS A 182 19.18 4.95 6.46
CA LYS A 182 19.72 4.20 7.61
C LYS A 182 20.61 3.00 7.23
N ALA A 183 20.87 2.82 5.94
CA ALA A 183 21.83 1.84 5.42
C ALA A 183 23.23 2.47 5.34
#